data_AF-A0A0C5VQL5-F1
#
_entry.id   AF-A0A0C5VQL5-F1
#
_cell.length_a   1.000
_cell.length_b   1.000
_cell.length_c   1.000
_cell.angle_alpha   90.00
_cell.angle_beta   90.00
_cell.angle_gamma   90.00
#
_symmetry.space_group_name_H-M   'P 1'
#
loop_
_entity.id
_entity.type
_entity.pdbx_description
1 polymer ?
#
loop_
_entity_poly.entity_id
_entity_poly.type
_entity_poly.pdbx_seq_one_letter_code
_entity_poly.pdbx_strand_id
1 'polypeptide(L)' 'MAWRRDGYMSSDGTVIVCHVHGARFEPHSGLCIYGPCRGKQLERVDLIEEADGQLFIRQ' A
#
# COMPACT_ATOMS: atom_id res chain seq x y z
N MET A 1 -17.87 -8.62 1.70
CA MET A 1 -16.86 -7.97 0.83
C MET A 1 -15.74 -8.96 0.58
N ALA A 2 -15.33 -9.12 -0.69
CA ALA A 2 -14.26 -10.04 -1.07
C ALA A 2 -12.94 -9.29 -1.18
N TRP A 3 -11.89 -9.81 -0.53
CA TRP A 3 -10.51 -9.46 -0.83
C TRP A 3 -10.28 -9.56 -2.36
N ARG A 4 -9.62 -8.57 -2.95
CA ARG A 4 -9.27 -8.57 -4.36
C ARG A 4 -7.76 -8.56 -4.51
N ARG A 5 -7.22 -9.52 -5.25
CA ARG A 5 -5.80 -9.50 -5.64
C ARG A 5 -5.57 -8.27 -6.53
N ASP A 6 -4.45 -7.57 -6.30
CA ASP A 6 -3.96 -6.46 -7.12
C ASP A 6 -4.94 -5.28 -7.33
N GLY A 7 -5.96 -5.16 -6.46
CA GLY A 7 -7.08 -4.23 -6.63
C GLY A 7 -7.06 -3.01 -5.70
N TYR A 8 -5.91 -2.68 -5.12
CA TYR A 8 -5.78 -1.64 -4.10
C TYR A 8 -5.00 -0.42 -4.58
N MET A 9 -4.63 -0.32 -5.84
CA MET A 9 -4.08 0.91 -6.41
C MET A 9 -5.17 1.71 -7.11
N SER A 10 -5.01 3.02 -7.21
CA SER A 10 -5.82 3.86 -8.11
C SER A 10 -5.61 3.42 -9.58
N SER A 11 -6.53 3.80 -10.45
CA SER A 11 -6.50 3.41 -11.87
C SER A 11 -5.23 3.87 -12.61
N ASP A 12 -4.60 4.94 -12.14
CA ASP A 12 -3.34 5.48 -12.65
C ASP A 12 -2.11 4.96 -11.90
N GLY A 13 -2.29 4.09 -10.88
CA GLY A 13 -1.21 3.50 -10.11
C GLY A 13 -0.45 4.48 -9.19
N THR A 14 -1.01 5.66 -8.90
CA THR A 14 -0.29 6.69 -8.13
C THR A 14 -0.46 6.57 -6.62
N VAL A 15 -1.58 6.01 -6.14
CA VAL A 15 -1.89 5.88 -4.71
C VAL A 15 -2.52 4.53 -4.37
N ILE A 16 -2.28 4.06 -3.15
CA ILE A 16 -3.00 2.91 -2.57
C ILE A 16 -4.37 3.40 -2.07
N VAL A 17 -5.44 2.65 -2.36
CA VAL A 17 -6.83 2.95 -2.02
C VAL A 17 -7.37 1.89 -1.07
N CYS A 18 -7.78 2.32 0.13
CA CYS A 18 -8.50 1.48 1.07
C CYS A 18 -9.85 1.07 0.46
N HIS A 19 -10.07 -0.24 0.32
CA HIS A 19 -11.29 -0.75 -0.32
C HIS A 19 -12.57 -0.49 0.50
N VAL A 20 -12.47 -0.30 1.82
CA VAL A 20 -13.65 -0.15 2.68
C VAL A 20 -14.18 1.28 2.69
N HIS A 21 -13.28 2.26 2.84
CA HIS A 21 -13.67 3.67 3.04
C HIS A 21 -13.07 4.65 2.02
N GLY A 22 -12.30 4.16 1.04
CA GLY A 22 -11.74 4.99 -0.03
C GLY A 22 -10.58 5.92 0.38
N ALA A 23 -9.98 5.69 1.55
CA ALA A 23 -8.78 6.43 1.96
C ALA A 23 -7.63 6.22 0.97
N ARG A 24 -6.82 7.26 0.73
CA ARG A 24 -5.72 7.24 -0.26
C ARG A 24 -4.38 7.44 0.42
N PHE A 25 -3.42 6.58 0.10
CA PHE A 25 -2.10 6.56 0.70
C PHE A 25 -1.01 6.71 -0.36
N GLU A 26 -0.01 7.53 -0.05
CA GLU A 26 1.23 7.59 -0.83
C GLU A 26 1.98 6.25 -0.71
N PRO A 27 2.35 5.57 -1.81
CA PRO A 27 2.96 4.24 -1.74
C PRO A 27 4.30 4.19 -1.01
N HIS A 28 5.11 5.24 -1.14
CA HIS A 28 6.48 5.28 -0.60
C HIS A 28 6.54 5.58 0.90
N SER A 29 5.71 6.52 1.35
CA SER A 29 5.67 6.98 2.75
C SER A 29 4.62 6.24 3.58
N GLY A 30 3.61 5.65 2.93
CA GLY A 30 2.43 5.12 3.59
C GLY A 30 1.49 6.20 4.12
N LEU A 31 1.75 7.49 3.87
CA LEU A 31 0.94 8.59 4.41
C LEU A 31 -0.45 8.63 3.79
N CYS A 32 -1.48 8.62 4.64
CA CYS A 32 -2.86 8.86 4.22
C CYS A 32 -3.09 10.35 3.91
N ILE A 33 -3.22 10.68 2.63
CA ILE A 33 -3.44 12.06 2.15
C ILE A 33 -4.92 12.42 1.99
N TYR A 34 -5.81 11.42 1.99
CA TYR A 34 -7.26 11.60 1.83
C TYR A 34 -8.06 10.53 2.59
N GLY A 35 -9.21 10.91 3.14
CA GLY A 35 -10.18 9.99 3.76
C GLY A 35 -10.15 9.97 5.30
N PRO A 36 -10.90 9.05 5.93
CA PRO A 36 -11.17 9.07 7.38
C PRO A 36 -9.93 8.93 8.28
N CYS A 37 -8.83 8.38 7.75
CA CYS A 37 -7.58 8.20 8.47
C CYS A 37 -6.47 9.18 8.05
N ARG A 38 -6.82 10.32 7.42
CA ARG A 38 -5.86 11.32 6.95
C ARG A 38 -4.86 11.72 8.04
N GLY A 39 -3.58 11.74 7.69
CA GLY A 39 -2.47 12.02 8.60
C GLY A 39 -1.88 10.79 9.30
N LYS A 40 -2.55 9.63 9.28
CA LYS A 40 -1.98 8.34 9.70
C LYS A 40 -1.12 7.73 8.59
N GLN A 41 -0.29 6.76 8.95
CA GLN A 41 0.60 6.05 8.02
C GLN A 41 0.33 4.54 8.04
N LEU A 42 0.53 3.89 6.89
CA LEU A 42 0.64 2.44 6.79
C LEU A 42 1.97 1.98 7.39
N GLU A 43 1.99 0.74 7.89
CA GLU A 43 3.24 0.09 8.28
C GLU A 43 4.03 -0.30 7.02
N ARG A 44 5.32 0.04 7.00
CA ARG A 44 6.22 -0.35 5.92
C ARG A 44 6.53 -1.84 6.05
N VAL A 45 6.43 -2.55 4.94
CA VAL A 45 6.93 -3.91 4.82
C VAL A 45 8.34 -3.83 4.25
N ASP A 46 9.34 -4.12 5.08
CA ASP A 46 10.72 -4.13 4.64
C ASP A 46 10.97 -5.35 3.75
N LEU A 47 11.63 -5.14 2.61
CA LEU A 47 11.94 -6.19 1.64
C LEU A 47 13.44 -6.43 1.57
N ILE A 48 13.81 -7.69 1.37
CA ILE A 48 15.17 -8.14 1.07
C ILE A 48 15.16 -8.68 -0.36
N GLU A 49 16.03 -8.16 -1.20
CA GLU A 49 16.27 -8.69 -2.55
C GLU A 49 17.53 -9.57 -2.54
N GLU A 50 17.40 -10.81 -2.98
CA GLU A 50 18.52 -11.73 -3.15
C GLU A 50 19.15 -11.62 -4.54
N ALA A 51 20.37 -12.15 -4.69
CA ALA A 51 21.15 -12.02 -5.93
C ALA A 51 20.50 -12.67 -7.17
N ASP A 52 19.54 -13.57 -6.96
CA ASP A 52 18.77 -14.22 -8.03
C ASP A 52 17.47 -13.48 -8.37
N GLY A 53 17.20 -12.33 -7.74
CA GLY A 53 16.03 -11.49 -7.97
C GLY A 53 14.80 -11.87 -7.16
N GLN A 54 14.90 -12.80 -6.22
CA GLN A 54 13.81 -13.10 -5.28
C GLN A 54 13.65 -11.99 -4.24
N LEU A 55 12.40 -11.68 -3.90
CA LEU A 55 12.04 -10.70 -2.87
C LEU A 55 11.43 -11.39 -1.65
N PHE A 56 11.97 -11.09 -0.47
CA PHE A 56 11.51 -11.61 0.81
C PHE A 56 11.05 -10.49 1.72
N ILE A 57 10.03 -10.76 2.55
CA ILE A 57 9.63 -9.83 3.62
C ILE A 57 10.57 -10.04 4.80
N ARG A 58 11.16 -8.94 5.29
CA ARG A 58 11.88 -8.91 6.55
C ARG A 58 10.87 -8.83 7.69
N GLN A 59 10.70 -9.95 8.40
CA GLN A 59 9.90 -10.01 9.63
C GLN A 59 10.67 -9.47 10.83
#